data_AF-A0A524G702-F1
#
_entry.id   AF-A0A524G702-F1
#
_cell.length_a   1.000
_cell.length_b   1.000
_cell.length_c   1.000
_cell.angle_alpha   90.00
_cell.angle_beta   90.00
_cell.angle_gamma   90.00
#
_symmetry.space_group_name_H-M   'P 1'
#
loop_
_entity.id
_entity.type
_entity.pdbx_description
1 polymer ?
#
loop_
_entity_poly.entity_id
_entity_poly.type
_entity_poly.pdbx_seq_one_letter_code
_entity_poly.pdbx_strand_id
1 'polypeptide(L)'
;MNDDELNDIRQLIELMQSGLVELFDQLRELRERLNLVTELPSDLSPSIVPLFSKVKQAIDEVKTSTASVSIPEDPIDTTPSEEPPLNDVVEEEENTSSTTESSDPSSSNAKVNRVLDPIARELRTGEATADIILEYLETAKDYLIDDDARKEKVSRDMDIVLNFLKARGQRGIRTEERDNILKRIRRWKAHLVSYSSSPAE
;
A
#
# COMPACT_ATOMS: atom_id res chain seq x y z
N MET A 1 20.50 -21.11 -35.87
CA MET A 1 21.47 -20.11 -35.43
C MET A 1 22.79 -20.51 -36.04
N ASN A 2 23.40 -19.60 -36.79
CA ASN A 2 24.73 -19.78 -37.37
C ASN A 2 25.77 -19.32 -36.35
N ASP A 3 26.99 -19.84 -36.43
CA ASP A 3 28.06 -19.47 -35.49
C ASP A 3 28.42 -17.97 -35.58
N ASP A 4 28.23 -17.35 -36.74
CA ASP A 4 28.38 -15.89 -36.95
C ASP A 4 27.38 -15.09 -36.09
N GLU A 5 26.09 -15.44 -36.11
CA GLU A 5 25.06 -14.81 -35.28
C GLU A 5 25.38 -14.97 -33.79
N LEU A 6 25.94 -16.13 -33.42
CA LEU A 6 26.35 -16.50 -32.08
C LEU A 6 27.62 -15.73 -31.63
N ASN A 7 28.45 -15.28 -32.57
CA ASN A 7 29.62 -14.45 -32.34
C ASN A 7 29.26 -12.95 -32.26
N ASP A 8 28.32 -12.47 -33.08
CA ASP A 8 27.81 -11.09 -33.00
C ASP A 8 27.06 -10.84 -31.68
N ILE A 9 26.28 -11.81 -31.21
CA ILE A 9 25.64 -11.76 -29.89
C ILE A 9 26.67 -11.67 -28.76
N ARG A 10 27.82 -12.37 -28.86
CA ARG A 10 28.90 -12.29 -27.86
C ARG A 10 29.56 -10.92 -27.85
N GLN A 11 29.93 -10.39 -29.02
CA GLN A 11 30.51 -9.05 -29.15
C GLN A 11 29.57 -7.97 -28.61
N LEU A 12 28.25 -8.08 -28.87
CA LEU A 12 27.25 -7.17 -28.30
C LEU A 12 27.19 -7.26 -26.77
N ILE A 13 27.27 -8.47 -26.19
CA ILE A 13 27.30 -8.67 -24.74
C ILE A 13 28.57 -8.07 -24.13
N GLU A 14 29.74 -8.25 -24.74
CA GLU A 14 31.02 -7.67 -24.28
C GLU A 14 31.01 -6.14 -24.35
N LEU A 15 30.43 -5.56 -25.41
CA LEU A 15 30.22 -4.11 -25.55
C LEU A 15 29.27 -3.56 -24.47
N MET A 16 28.17 -4.27 -24.20
CA MET A 16 27.22 -3.89 -23.14
C MET A 16 27.84 -4.01 -21.74
N GLN A 17 28.63 -5.07 -21.47
CA GLN A 17 29.28 -5.27 -20.18
C GLN A 17 30.35 -4.21 -19.90
N SER A 18 31.19 -3.88 -20.88
CA SER A 18 32.19 -2.81 -20.74
C SER A 18 31.55 -1.44 -20.54
N GLY A 19 30.53 -1.08 -21.32
CA GLY A 19 29.79 0.18 -21.12
C GLY A 19 29.05 0.27 -19.79
N LEU A 20 28.52 -0.85 -19.26
CA LEU A 20 27.89 -0.87 -17.93
C LEU A 20 28.90 -0.70 -16.79
N VAL A 21 30.13 -1.21 -16.93
CA VAL A 21 31.21 -0.98 -15.95
C VAL A 21 31.62 0.50 -15.96
N GLU A 22 31.81 1.10 -17.14
CA GLU A 22 32.16 2.53 -17.24
C GLU A 22 31.09 3.43 -16.59
N LEU A 23 29.80 3.18 -16.87
CA LEU A 23 28.69 3.91 -16.24
C LEU A 23 28.65 3.72 -14.71
N PHE A 24 29.00 2.53 -14.21
CA PHE A 24 29.06 2.29 -12.76
C PHE A 24 30.22 3.04 -12.10
N ASP A 25 31.38 3.11 -12.75
CA ASP A 25 32.52 3.91 -12.27
C ASP A 25 32.24 5.42 -12.31
N GLN A 26 31.60 5.93 -13.37
CA GLN A 26 31.14 7.33 -13.44
C GLN A 26 30.15 7.67 -12.31
N LEU A 27 29.20 6.77 -12.03
CA LEU A 27 28.24 6.95 -10.92
C LEU A 27 28.91 6.86 -9.54
N ARG A 28 29.92 6.00 -9.37
CA ARG A 28 30.74 5.93 -8.16
C ARG A 28 31.53 7.21 -7.95
N GLU A 29 32.24 7.70 -8.96
CA GLU A 29 33.00 8.95 -8.88
C GLU A 29 32.09 10.15 -8.58
N LEU A 30 30.92 10.23 -9.22
CA LEU A 30 29.96 11.30 -8.95
C LEU A 30 29.42 11.24 -7.50
N ARG A 31 29.21 10.04 -6.96
CA ARG A 31 28.83 9.85 -5.54
C ARG A 31 29.98 10.23 -4.59
N GLU A 32 31.21 9.86 -4.89
CA GLU A 32 32.39 10.23 -4.11
C GLU A 32 32.59 11.75 -4.10
N ARG A 33 32.44 12.42 -5.25
CA ARG A 33 32.43 13.89 -5.37
C ARG A 33 31.32 14.56 -4.56
N LEU A 34 30.09 14.02 -4.58
CA LEU A 34 28.97 14.53 -3.77
C LEU A 34 29.20 14.34 -2.26
N ASN A 35 29.75 13.20 -1.85
CA ASN A 35 30.14 12.98 -0.45
C ASN A 35 31.22 14.00 -0.02
N LEU A 36 32.25 14.23 -0.85
CA LEU A 36 33.30 15.24 -0.57
C LEU A 36 32.75 16.67 -0.44
N VAL A 37 31.73 17.03 -1.23
CA VAL A 37 31.02 18.32 -1.12
C VAL A 37 30.17 18.40 0.15
N THR A 38 29.79 17.25 0.73
CA THR A 38 28.99 17.16 1.97
C THR A 38 29.86 17.13 3.23
N GLU A 39 31.16 16.78 3.13
CA GLU A 39 32.12 16.79 4.24
C GLU A 39 32.83 18.16 4.45
N LEU A 40 32.25 19.26 3.96
CA LEU A 40 32.57 20.59 4.50
C LEU A 40 31.95 20.74 5.91
N PRO A 41 32.59 21.48 6.84
CA PRO A 41 32.26 21.43 8.26
C PRO A 41 30.82 21.91 8.59
N SER A 42 30.15 21.14 9.44
CA SER A 42 28.70 21.16 9.70
C SER A 42 28.17 22.34 10.54
N ASP A 43 28.59 23.58 10.24
CA ASP A 43 28.13 24.81 10.94
C ASP A 43 27.18 25.69 10.11
N LEU A 44 26.86 25.31 8.86
CA LEU A 44 25.88 26.01 8.03
C LEU A 44 24.81 25.05 7.51
N SER A 45 23.58 25.23 8.01
CA SER A 45 22.38 24.52 7.57
C SER A 45 22.26 24.53 6.03
N PRO A 46 21.99 23.39 5.37
CA PRO A 46 21.87 23.36 3.92
C PRO A 46 20.74 24.27 3.47
N SER A 47 21.10 25.36 2.79
CA SER A 47 20.15 26.37 2.28
C SER A 47 19.41 25.80 1.07
N ILE A 48 18.42 24.96 1.34
CA ILE A 48 17.45 24.48 0.34
C ILE A 48 16.57 25.68 -0.03
N VAL A 49 17.05 26.49 -0.97
CA VAL A 49 16.31 27.62 -1.54
C VAL A 49 15.01 27.11 -2.16
N PRO A 50 13.82 27.49 -1.66
CA PRO A 50 12.57 27.06 -2.24
C PRO A 50 12.34 27.82 -3.55
N LEU A 51 12.67 27.17 -4.68
CA LEU A 51 12.53 27.70 -6.05
C LEU A 51 11.10 28.14 -6.43
N PHE A 52 10.11 27.88 -5.59
CA PHE A 52 8.68 28.14 -5.82
C PHE A 52 8.01 28.91 -4.66
N SER A 53 8.72 29.86 -4.03
CA SER A 53 8.12 30.76 -3.03
C SER A 53 8.03 32.21 -3.51
N LYS A 54 6.84 32.81 -3.32
CA LYS A 54 6.54 34.26 -3.44
C LYS A 54 6.33 34.85 -4.84
N VAL A 55 5.34 34.34 -5.58
CA VAL A 55 4.58 35.17 -6.53
C VAL A 55 3.91 36.30 -5.75
N LYS A 56 4.17 37.56 -6.11
CA LYS A 56 3.49 38.72 -5.52
C LYS A 56 2.10 38.88 -6.15
N GLN A 57 1.04 38.50 -5.45
CA GLN A 57 -0.28 39.07 -5.73
C GLN A 57 -0.33 40.49 -5.16
N ALA A 58 0.04 41.46 -6.01
CA ALA A 58 -0.45 42.83 -5.87
C ALA A 58 -1.79 42.89 -6.62
N ILE A 59 -2.89 42.88 -5.90
CA ILE A 59 -4.24 43.17 -6.40
C ILE A 59 -4.78 44.26 -5.48
N ASP A 60 -5.20 45.38 -6.07
CA ASP A 60 -5.45 46.62 -5.36
C ASP A 60 -6.70 46.62 -4.47
N GLU A 61 -6.65 47.49 -3.47
CA GLU A 61 -7.76 47.81 -2.57
C GLU A 61 -8.84 48.63 -3.32
N VAL A 62 -9.80 47.95 -3.95
CA VAL A 62 -10.97 48.61 -4.56
C VAL A 62 -12.16 48.55 -3.61
N LYS A 63 -12.34 49.62 -2.82
CA LYS A 63 -13.60 49.90 -2.11
C LYS A 63 -14.67 50.37 -3.10
N THR A 64 -15.79 49.66 -3.17
CA THR A 64 -17.07 50.26 -3.62
C THR A 64 -18.24 49.66 -2.84
N SER A 65 -19.07 50.52 -2.25
CA SER A 65 -20.23 50.13 -1.44
C SER A 65 -21.54 50.23 -2.23
N THR A 66 -22.64 49.73 -1.64
CA THR A 66 -24.06 50.05 -1.95
C THR A 66 -24.63 49.54 -3.29
N ALA A 67 -25.92 49.16 -3.42
CA ALA A 67 -27.03 49.12 -2.45
C ALA A 67 -28.14 48.07 -2.80
N SER A 68 -28.87 47.63 -1.76
CA SER A 68 -30.32 47.32 -1.65
C SER A 68 -31.18 46.80 -2.83
N VAL A 69 -31.96 45.73 -2.55
CA VAL A 69 -33.43 45.50 -2.78
C VAL A 69 -33.68 44.01 -2.43
N SER A 70 -34.30 43.60 -1.30
CA SER A 70 -35.69 43.72 -0.77
C SER A 70 -36.59 42.48 -1.02
N ILE A 71 -36.67 41.64 0.03
CA ILE A 71 -37.77 40.78 0.60
C ILE A 71 -39.25 41.01 0.17
N PRO A 72 -40.28 40.17 0.50
CA PRO A 72 -40.33 38.95 1.40
C PRO A 72 -41.27 37.75 0.97
N GLU A 73 -41.46 36.79 1.91
CA GLU A 73 -42.67 35.96 2.26
C GLU A 73 -42.72 34.41 2.01
N ASP A 74 -43.16 33.68 3.06
CA ASP A 74 -43.48 32.23 3.20
C ASP A 74 -45.02 31.99 3.08
N PRO A 75 -45.72 30.94 3.64
CA PRO A 75 -45.40 29.58 4.13
C PRO A 75 -46.30 28.49 3.41
N ILE A 76 -46.87 27.35 3.91
CA ILE A 76 -47.05 26.62 5.21
C ILE A 76 -47.34 25.11 4.93
N ASP A 77 -47.16 24.25 5.96
CA ASP A 77 -47.85 22.95 6.25
C ASP A 77 -47.81 21.76 5.23
N THR A 78 -47.99 20.48 5.59
CA THR A 78 -48.42 19.82 6.87
C THR A 78 -47.74 18.44 7.08
N THR A 79 -47.75 17.92 8.32
CA THR A 79 -47.40 16.52 8.75
C THR A 79 -48.70 15.64 8.84
N PRO A 80 -48.79 14.35 9.32
CA PRO A 80 -47.86 13.55 10.18
C PRO A 80 -47.79 11.99 9.97
N SER A 81 -47.08 11.31 10.90
CA SER A 81 -47.07 9.85 11.21
C SER A 81 -46.44 8.89 10.17
N GLU A 82 -46.00 7.66 10.49
CA GLU A 82 -46.27 6.78 11.67
C GLU A 82 -45.06 5.86 12.02
N GLU A 83 -45.02 5.27 13.23
CA GLU A 83 -43.97 4.38 13.78
C GLU A 83 -44.59 3.46 14.87
N PRO A 84 -43.97 2.34 15.31
CA PRO A 84 -43.55 1.10 14.62
C PRO A 84 -44.56 -0.07 14.91
N PRO A 85 -44.22 -1.36 14.69
CA PRO A 85 -43.74 -2.16 15.84
C PRO A 85 -42.76 -3.33 15.58
N LEU A 86 -41.93 -3.57 16.59
CA LEU A 86 -41.46 -4.84 17.19
C LEU A 86 -41.52 -6.18 16.41
N ASN A 87 -40.33 -6.81 16.29
CA ASN A 87 -39.98 -8.23 16.51
C ASN A 87 -38.43 -8.24 16.50
N ASP A 88 -37.66 -8.60 17.52
CA ASP A 88 -37.83 -9.51 18.66
C ASP A 88 -37.92 -11.00 18.28
N VAL A 89 -36.75 -11.60 18.06
CA VAL A 89 -36.47 -13.03 18.25
C VAL A 89 -35.12 -13.12 18.96
N VAL A 90 -35.17 -13.36 20.27
CA VAL A 90 -34.01 -13.74 21.08
C VAL A 90 -33.74 -15.25 20.92
N GLU A 91 -32.50 -15.62 20.61
CA GLU A 91 -31.87 -16.82 21.19
C GLU A 91 -30.40 -16.45 21.53
N GLU A 92 -30.13 -16.33 22.83
CA GLU A 92 -28.78 -16.19 23.40
C GLU A 92 -28.27 -17.56 23.93
N GLU A 93 -27.05 -17.59 24.46
CA GLU A 93 -26.39 -18.71 25.16
C GLU A 93 -26.07 -19.93 24.26
N GLU A 94 -24.82 -20.07 23.83
CA GLU A 94 -23.75 -20.76 24.59
C GLU A 94 -24.13 -22.17 25.08
N ASN A 95 -23.48 -23.20 24.53
CA ASN A 95 -22.74 -24.14 25.39
C ASN A 95 -21.71 -25.04 24.68
N THR A 96 -20.79 -25.53 25.52
CA THR A 96 -19.92 -26.71 25.33
C THR A 96 -19.18 -26.89 23.99
N SER A 97 -17.95 -26.39 23.97
CA SER A 97 -16.73 -27.21 23.76
C SER A 97 -16.91 -28.60 23.14
N SER A 98 -16.52 -28.76 21.88
CA SER A 98 -16.10 -30.03 21.30
C SER A 98 -14.80 -29.85 20.51
N THR A 99 -13.69 -30.32 21.09
CA THR A 99 -12.36 -30.30 20.45
C THR A 99 -12.32 -31.32 19.30
N THR A 100 -12.60 -30.87 18.08
CA THR A 100 -12.28 -31.61 16.85
C THR A 100 -11.71 -30.66 15.80
N GLU A 101 -10.43 -30.84 15.46
CA GLU A 101 -9.71 -30.07 14.43
C GLU A 101 -10.12 -30.52 13.01
N SER A 102 -11.41 -30.42 12.68
CA SER A 102 -11.91 -30.63 11.31
C SER A 102 -11.43 -29.48 10.43
N SER A 103 -10.27 -29.65 9.81
CA SER A 103 -9.63 -28.67 8.93
C SER A 103 -10.30 -28.62 7.55
N ASP A 104 -11.57 -28.21 7.53
CA ASP A 104 -12.31 -28.04 6.28
C ASP A 104 -11.68 -26.93 5.41
N PRO A 105 -11.37 -27.20 4.12
CA PRO A 105 -10.73 -26.22 3.23
C PRO A 105 -11.63 -25.02 2.86
N SER A 106 -12.91 -25.06 3.25
CA SER A 106 -13.82 -23.92 3.22
C SER A 106 -13.52 -22.92 4.36
N SER A 107 -13.20 -23.41 5.56
CA SER A 107 -12.92 -22.62 6.76
C SER A 107 -11.62 -21.84 6.64
N SER A 108 -10.56 -22.49 6.17
CA SER A 108 -9.27 -21.84 5.86
C SER A 108 -9.40 -20.73 4.80
N ASN A 109 -10.17 -20.97 3.74
CA ASN A 109 -10.46 -19.99 2.70
C ASN A 109 -11.25 -18.80 3.26
N ALA A 110 -12.25 -19.05 4.13
CA ALA A 110 -12.95 -17.99 4.84
C ALA A 110 -12.01 -17.17 5.76
N LYS A 111 -11.12 -17.82 6.52
CA LYS A 111 -10.09 -17.16 7.36
C LYS A 111 -9.19 -16.24 6.50
N VAL A 112 -8.62 -16.78 5.42
CA VAL A 112 -7.71 -16.06 4.52
C VAL A 112 -8.39 -14.87 3.83
N ASN A 113 -9.66 -15.00 3.42
CA ASN A 113 -10.40 -13.90 2.81
C ASN A 113 -10.78 -12.81 3.84
N ARG A 114 -11.32 -13.20 5.01
CA ARG A 114 -11.70 -12.28 6.10
C ARG A 114 -10.56 -11.36 6.53
N VAL A 115 -9.33 -11.87 6.50
CA VAL A 115 -8.13 -11.14 6.92
C VAL A 115 -7.55 -10.28 5.78
N LEU A 116 -7.48 -10.80 4.55
CA LEU A 116 -6.79 -10.10 3.45
C LEU A 116 -7.69 -9.21 2.56
N ASP A 117 -9.02 -9.36 2.58
CA ASP A 117 -9.92 -8.48 1.83
C ASP A 117 -10.06 -7.05 2.40
N PRO A 118 -10.04 -6.80 3.73
CA PRO A 118 -9.97 -5.45 4.28
C PRO A 118 -8.72 -4.71 3.77
N ILE A 119 -7.53 -5.31 3.87
CA ILE A 119 -6.28 -4.74 3.35
C ILE A 119 -6.37 -4.48 1.84
N ALA A 120 -6.96 -5.43 1.09
CA ALA A 120 -7.18 -5.25 -0.34
C ALA A 120 -8.28 -4.21 -0.68
N ARG A 121 -9.13 -3.80 0.27
CA ARG A 121 -10.09 -2.70 0.11
C ARG A 121 -9.38 -1.36 0.32
N GLU A 122 -8.63 -1.21 1.40
CA GLU A 122 -7.86 0.00 1.70
C GLU A 122 -6.79 0.31 0.64
N LEU A 123 -6.17 -0.72 0.05
CA LEU A 123 -5.26 -0.54 -1.08
C LEU A 123 -5.96 -0.12 -2.38
N ARG A 124 -7.27 -0.37 -2.54
CA ARG A 124 -8.05 0.13 -3.69
C ARG A 124 -8.45 1.59 -3.48
N THR A 125 -9.02 1.95 -2.33
CA THR A 125 -9.35 3.34 -1.99
C THR A 125 -8.09 4.21 -2.03
N GLY A 126 -7.01 3.75 -1.39
CA GLY A 126 -5.75 4.48 -1.29
C GLY A 126 -5.78 5.60 -0.26
N GLU A 127 -6.77 5.60 0.63
CA GLU A 127 -6.96 6.58 1.70
C GLU A 127 -6.02 6.28 2.89
N ALA A 128 -5.72 5.01 3.13
CA ALA A 128 -4.77 4.57 4.15
C ALA A 128 -3.30 4.91 3.81
N THR A 129 -2.54 5.34 4.82
CA THR A 129 -1.09 5.52 4.73
C THR A 129 -0.37 4.17 4.72
N ALA A 130 0.91 4.13 4.28
CA ALA A 130 1.68 2.90 4.32
C ALA A 130 1.92 2.36 5.76
N ASP A 131 1.91 3.24 6.76
CA ASP A 131 1.93 2.92 8.20
C ASP A 131 0.73 2.04 8.61
N ILE A 132 -0.50 2.46 8.26
CA ILE A 132 -1.73 1.73 8.58
C ILE A 132 -1.79 0.39 7.83
N ILE A 133 -1.36 0.37 6.56
CA ILE A 133 -1.29 -0.87 5.78
C ILE A 133 -0.21 -1.83 6.32
N LEU A 134 0.85 -1.31 6.95
CA LEU A 134 1.86 -2.13 7.63
C LEU A 134 1.26 -2.82 8.86
N GLU A 135 0.61 -2.08 9.76
CA GLU A 135 -0.01 -2.65 10.97
C GLU A 135 -1.02 -3.75 10.64
N TYR A 136 -1.89 -3.50 9.66
CA TYR A 136 -2.84 -4.51 9.18
C TYR A 136 -2.17 -5.71 8.49
N LEU A 137 -0.99 -5.54 7.89
CA LEU A 137 -0.28 -6.64 7.23
C LEU A 137 0.61 -7.44 8.21
N GLU A 138 1.17 -6.83 9.26
CA GLU A 138 1.89 -7.53 10.34
C GLU A 138 0.89 -8.43 11.09
N THR A 139 -0.22 -7.86 11.56
CA THR A 139 -1.31 -8.62 12.22
C THR A 139 -1.93 -9.71 11.32
N ALA A 140 -2.03 -9.47 10.01
CA ALA A 140 -2.47 -10.49 9.05
C ALA A 140 -1.45 -11.60 8.81
N LYS A 141 -0.14 -11.29 8.87
CA LYS A 141 0.93 -12.29 8.76
C LYS A 141 0.86 -13.23 9.97
N ASP A 142 0.92 -12.67 11.17
CA ASP A 142 0.99 -13.42 12.43
C ASP A 142 -0.24 -14.32 12.67
N TYR A 143 -1.39 -13.98 12.08
CA TYR A 143 -2.63 -14.77 12.19
C TYR A 143 -2.84 -15.79 11.04
N LEU A 144 -2.09 -15.72 9.95
CA LEU A 144 -2.21 -16.62 8.79
C LEU A 144 -1.00 -17.55 8.59
N ILE A 145 0.18 -17.13 9.04
CA ILE A 145 1.46 -17.80 8.90
C ILE A 145 1.85 -18.41 10.26
N ASP A 146 1.42 -19.64 10.50
CA ASP A 146 2.01 -20.51 11.51
C ASP A 146 3.36 -21.09 10.98
N ASP A 147 4.16 -21.75 11.81
CA ASP A 147 5.48 -22.34 11.49
C ASP A 147 5.47 -23.51 10.46
N ASP A 148 4.42 -23.62 9.64
CA ASP A 148 4.33 -24.56 8.51
C ASP A 148 5.28 -24.13 7.38
N ALA A 149 6.31 -24.94 7.13
CA ALA A 149 7.29 -24.73 6.07
C ALA A 149 6.66 -24.52 4.67
N ARG A 150 5.45 -25.03 4.42
CA ARG A 150 4.71 -24.80 3.16
C ARG A 150 4.30 -23.32 3.01
N LYS A 151 4.01 -22.63 4.12
CA LYS A 151 3.62 -21.20 4.16
C LYS A 151 4.83 -20.25 4.11
N GLU A 152 6.03 -20.73 4.39
CA GLU A 152 7.26 -19.93 4.51
C GLU A 152 7.53 -19.04 3.26
N LYS A 153 7.18 -19.52 2.06
CA LYS A 153 7.28 -18.75 0.81
C LYS A 153 6.34 -17.53 0.78
N VAL A 154 5.14 -17.64 1.37
CA VAL A 154 4.20 -16.53 1.50
C VAL A 154 4.68 -15.57 2.60
N SER A 155 5.17 -16.10 3.73
CA SER A 155 5.79 -15.33 4.80
C SER A 155 6.89 -14.39 4.27
N ARG A 156 7.85 -14.94 3.49
CA ARG A 156 8.94 -14.16 2.89
C ARG A 156 8.47 -13.10 1.87
N ASP A 157 7.38 -13.34 1.12
CA ASP A 157 6.85 -12.32 0.18
C ASP A 157 6.01 -11.25 0.91
N MET A 158 5.36 -11.59 2.03
CA MET A 158 4.77 -10.63 2.96
C MET A 158 5.86 -9.77 3.59
N ASP A 159 6.97 -10.34 4.06
CA ASP A 159 8.10 -9.60 4.63
C ASP A 159 8.73 -8.61 3.65
N ILE A 160 8.78 -8.92 2.35
CA ILE A 160 9.23 -7.96 1.32
C ILE A 160 8.27 -6.76 1.24
N VAL A 161 6.96 -6.96 1.38
CA VAL A 161 5.97 -5.87 1.39
C VAL A 161 6.02 -5.10 2.71
N LEU A 162 6.15 -5.78 3.86
CA LEU A 162 6.31 -5.14 5.16
C LEU A 162 7.54 -4.23 5.20
N ASN A 163 8.70 -4.72 4.75
CA ASN A 163 9.91 -3.89 4.66
C ASN A 163 9.74 -2.71 3.68
N PHE A 164 9.03 -2.87 2.57
CA PHE A 164 8.69 -1.76 1.66
C PHE A 164 7.81 -0.70 2.35
N LEU A 165 6.76 -1.12 3.06
CA LEU A 165 5.87 -0.21 3.81
C LEU A 165 6.61 0.48 4.96
N LYS A 166 7.50 -0.24 5.66
CA LYS A 166 8.34 0.29 6.75
C LYS A 166 9.34 1.34 6.26
N ALA A 167 9.94 1.12 5.09
CA ALA A 167 10.77 2.12 4.41
C ALA A 167 9.96 3.31 3.85
N ARG A 168 8.63 3.19 3.78
CA ARG A 168 7.71 4.24 3.30
C ARG A 168 7.15 5.10 4.44
N GLY A 169 6.90 4.50 5.60
CA GLY A 169 6.33 5.15 6.79
C GLY A 169 4.99 5.83 6.48
N GLN A 170 4.80 7.05 6.97
CA GLN A 170 3.54 7.80 6.80
C GLN A 170 3.27 8.32 5.37
N ARG A 171 4.16 8.05 4.39
CA ARG A 171 3.94 8.48 3.00
C ARG A 171 2.89 7.61 2.32
N GLY A 172 2.02 8.23 1.52
CA GLY A 172 1.05 7.52 0.69
C GLY A 172 1.70 6.53 -0.29
N ILE A 173 0.99 5.44 -0.58
CA ILE A 173 1.39 4.41 -1.56
C ILE A 173 0.85 4.82 -2.94
N ARG A 174 1.72 4.88 -3.95
CA ARG A 174 1.32 5.25 -5.31
C ARG A 174 0.49 4.16 -5.97
N THR A 175 -0.29 4.53 -6.98
CA THR A 175 -1.16 3.66 -7.77
C THR A 175 -0.49 2.36 -8.20
N GLU A 176 0.69 2.45 -8.82
CA GLU A 176 1.49 1.36 -9.37
C GLU A 176 2.07 0.43 -8.28
N GLU A 177 2.35 0.98 -7.10
CA GLU A 177 2.81 0.25 -5.93
C GLU A 177 1.65 -0.48 -5.25
N ARG A 178 0.49 0.18 -5.09
CA ARG A 178 -0.76 -0.43 -4.59
C ARG A 178 -1.19 -1.59 -5.49
N ASP A 179 -1.10 -1.44 -6.80
CA ASP A 179 -1.37 -2.52 -7.76
C ASP A 179 -0.39 -3.70 -7.64
N ASN A 180 0.89 -3.45 -7.34
CA ASN A 180 1.88 -4.51 -7.09
C ASN A 180 1.52 -5.31 -5.83
N ILE A 181 1.17 -4.62 -4.73
CA ILE A 181 0.76 -5.24 -3.48
C ILE A 181 -0.56 -6.01 -3.66
N LEU A 182 -1.55 -5.45 -4.35
CA LEU A 182 -2.80 -6.16 -4.70
C LEU A 182 -2.54 -7.42 -5.55
N LYS A 183 -1.57 -7.39 -6.47
CA LYS A 183 -1.12 -8.57 -7.24
C LYS A 183 -0.34 -9.58 -6.39
N ARG A 184 0.28 -9.18 -5.26
CA ARG A 184 0.86 -10.10 -4.27
C ARG A 184 -0.23 -10.72 -3.39
N ILE A 185 -1.12 -9.92 -2.80
CA ILE A 185 -2.24 -10.40 -1.98
C ILE A 185 -3.09 -11.46 -2.71
N ARG A 186 -3.41 -11.28 -3.99
CA ARG A 186 -4.13 -12.30 -4.79
C ARG A 186 -3.36 -13.62 -4.91
N ARG A 187 -2.03 -13.57 -5.03
CA ARG A 187 -1.16 -14.77 -5.06
C ARG A 187 -1.03 -15.41 -3.69
N TRP A 188 -0.93 -14.62 -2.62
CA TRP A 188 -0.94 -15.12 -1.24
C TRP A 188 -2.23 -15.86 -0.92
N LYS A 189 -3.39 -15.28 -1.28
CA LYS A 189 -4.69 -15.94 -1.15
C LYS A 189 -4.72 -17.31 -1.84
N ALA A 190 -4.34 -17.36 -3.11
CA ALA A 190 -4.30 -18.62 -3.87
C ALA A 190 -3.36 -19.66 -3.23
N HIS A 191 -2.17 -19.25 -2.78
CA HIS A 191 -1.22 -20.14 -2.11
C HIS A 191 -1.72 -20.64 -0.75
N LEU A 192 -2.16 -19.75 0.13
CA LEU A 192 -2.64 -20.11 1.47
C LEU A 192 -3.87 -21.03 1.42
N VAL A 193 -4.79 -20.82 0.46
CA VAL A 193 -5.89 -21.76 0.20
C VAL A 193 -5.35 -23.10 -0.30
N SER A 194 -4.42 -23.11 -1.27
CA SER A 194 -3.88 -24.36 -1.83
C SER A 194 -3.20 -25.26 -0.78
N TYR A 195 -2.50 -24.68 0.21
CA TYR A 195 -1.88 -25.43 1.30
C TYR A 195 -2.88 -26.03 2.29
N SER A 196 -4.08 -25.44 2.42
CA SER A 196 -5.16 -25.99 3.24
C SER A 196 -6.00 -27.06 2.54
N SER A 197 -6.01 -27.07 1.20
CA SER A 197 -6.63 -28.14 0.41
C SER A 197 -5.71 -29.34 0.15
N SER A 198 -4.42 -29.24 0.52
CA SER A 198 -3.47 -30.35 0.45
C SER A 198 -3.22 -30.89 1.86
N PRO A 199 -3.55 -32.16 2.16
CA PRO A 199 -3.02 -32.80 3.36
C PRO A 199 -1.48 -32.78 3.32
N ALA A 200 -0.87 -32.88 4.50
CA ALA A 200 0.56 -33.17 4.59
C ALA A 200 0.78 -34.68 4.37
N GLU A 201 1.85 -35.02 3.64
CA GLU A 201 2.41 -36.38 3.55
C GLU A 201 3.47 -36.59 4.63
#